data_AF-A0A2G9M7Z7-F1
#
_entry.id   AF-A0A2G9M7Z7-F1
#
_cell.length_a   1.000
_cell.length_b   1.000
_cell.length_c   1.000
_cell.angle_alpha   90.00
_cell.angle_beta   90.00
_cell.angle_gamma   90.00
#
_symmetry.space_group_name_H-M   'P 1'
#
loop_
_entity.id
_entity.type
_entity.pdbx_description
1 polymer ?
#
loop_
_entity_poly.entity_id
_entity_poly.type
_entity_poly.pdbx_seq_one_letter_code
_entity_poly.pdbx_strand_id
1 'polypeptide(L)'
;MQLKLNLNKTIQQSANEYFERAKKARKKAEKAQETVNRFKKEVEQLEKKQGDFEQEQKEKTQKITRKQEWYEKFRWFISSEGFLCIGGRDATTNEIVIKKHMDKNDLVFHTEAPGSPFFVVKTNGKTPGEKTIQEAADATITFSKAWKLGLGTTEAYYVTPDQVSKQAQSGEYMPKGGFMIRGKRTYVPGKINLAIGNYDETAMAGPEEAIKKNCTGFIVVKQGKGKPSDCAKKIAKQLKLPIDDTLRSLPAGTCEV
;
A
#
# COMPACT_ATOMS: atom_id res chain seq x y z
N MET A 1 25.29 -56.91 26.83
CA MET A 1 25.59 -55.75 27.71
C MET A 1 26.27 -56.28 28.96
N GLN A 2 27.55 -55.95 29.18
CA GLN A 2 28.28 -56.35 30.40
C GLN A 2 28.29 -55.16 31.37
N LEU A 3 27.91 -55.39 32.63
CA LEU A 3 27.82 -54.34 33.67
C LEU A 3 28.98 -54.50 34.66
N LYS A 4 29.70 -53.40 34.93
CA LYS A 4 30.72 -53.37 35.97
C LYS A 4 30.05 -53.19 37.33
N LEU A 5 30.15 -54.18 38.20
CA LEU A 5 29.64 -54.12 39.57
C LEU A 5 30.75 -53.71 40.53
N ASN A 6 30.40 -52.89 41.52
CA ASN A 6 31.33 -52.54 42.58
C ASN A 6 31.17 -53.57 43.71
N LEU A 7 32.25 -54.30 44.01
CA LEU A 7 32.26 -55.36 45.01
C LEU A 7 32.00 -54.86 46.44
N ASN A 8 32.18 -53.56 46.69
CA ASN A 8 31.92 -52.92 47.99
C ASN A 8 30.47 -52.43 48.15
N LYS A 9 29.58 -52.72 47.19
CA LYS A 9 28.16 -52.33 47.23
C LYS A 9 27.27 -53.54 47.00
N THR A 10 26.06 -53.52 47.56
CA THR A 10 25.08 -54.57 47.26
C THR A 10 24.64 -54.50 45.79
N ILE A 11 24.15 -55.63 45.26
CA ILE A 11 23.63 -55.71 43.88
C ILE A 11 22.51 -54.68 43.69
N GLN A 12 21.65 -54.50 44.71
CA GLN A 12 20.55 -53.53 44.72
C GLN A 12 21.08 -52.08 44.66
N GLN A 13 22.13 -51.76 45.43
CA GLN A 13 22.76 -50.44 45.40
C GLN A 13 23.41 -50.14 44.03
N SER A 14 24.08 -51.12 43.44
CA SER A 14 24.67 -50.98 42.10
C SER A 14 23.59 -50.79 41.03
N ALA A 15 22.49 -51.55 41.09
CA ALA A 15 21.35 -51.40 40.19
C ALA A 15 20.69 -50.02 40.29
N ASN A 16 20.51 -49.51 41.51
CA ASN A 16 19.96 -48.18 41.75
C ASN A 16 20.88 -47.06 41.21
N GLU A 17 22.19 -47.22 41.33
CA GLU A 17 23.16 -46.27 40.78
C GLU A 17 23.11 -46.21 39.25
N TYR A 18 23.01 -47.36 38.57
CA TYR A 18 22.83 -47.41 37.12
C TYR A 18 21.49 -46.79 36.69
N PHE A 19 20.42 -47.04 37.44
CA PHE A 19 19.11 -46.44 37.18
C PHE A 19 19.14 -44.90 37.31
N GLU A 20 19.74 -44.38 38.38
CA GLU A 20 19.88 -42.93 38.60
C GLU A 20 20.78 -42.27 37.55
N ARG A 21 21.86 -42.94 37.12
CA ARG A 21 22.70 -42.47 36.01
C ARG A 21 21.92 -42.42 34.70
N ALA A 22 21.16 -43.47 34.38
CA ALA A 22 20.32 -43.51 33.17
C ALA A 22 19.24 -42.43 33.20
N LYS A 23 18.60 -42.19 34.35
CA LYS A 23 17.61 -41.13 34.55
C LYS A 23 18.22 -39.73 34.36
N LYS A 24 19.39 -39.47 34.94
CA LYS A 24 20.14 -38.21 34.73
C LYS A 24 20.55 -38.01 33.28
N ALA A 25 21.03 -39.07 32.62
CA ALA A 25 21.40 -39.03 31.20
C ALA A 25 20.19 -38.72 30.30
N ARG A 26 19.04 -39.38 30.53
CA ARG A 26 17.79 -39.09 29.82
C ARG A 26 17.34 -37.64 30.00
N LYS A 27 17.32 -37.12 31.23
CA LYS A 27 16.95 -35.72 31.50
C LYS A 27 17.89 -34.71 30.84
N LYS A 28 19.19 -35.02 30.75
CA LYS A 28 20.15 -34.19 30.00
C LYS A 28 19.88 -34.23 28.49
N ALA A 29 19.57 -35.41 27.95
CA ALA A 29 19.25 -35.58 26.53
C ALA A 29 17.97 -34.82 26.15
N GLU A 30 16.91 -34.88 26.96
CA GLU A 30 15.68 -34.10 26.75
C GLU A 30 15.96 -32.59 26.70
N LYS A 31 16.68 -32.05 27.68
CA LYS A 31 17.05 -30.63 27.71
C LYS A 31 17.90 -30.21 26.50
N ALA A 32 18.83 -31.07 26.08
CA ALA A 32 19.63 -30.83 24.89
C ALA A 32 18.74 -30.78 23.63
N GLN A 33 17.77 -31.68 23.52
CA GLN A 33 16.82 -31.71 22.40
C GLN A 33 15.92 -30.47 22.36
N GLU A 34 15.42 -30.02 23.51
CA GLU A 34 14.65 -28.77 23.63
C GLU A 34 15.48 -27.56 23.17
N THR A 35 16.75 -27.52 23.57
CA THR A 35 17.69 -26.46 23.19
C THR A 35 17.95 -26.45 21.68
N VAL A 36 18.17 -27.62 21.08
CA VAL A 36 18.32 -27.78 19.62
C VAL A 36 17.06 -27.32 18.89
N ASN A 37 15.88 -27.68 19.38
CA ASN A 37 14.61 -27.28 18.77
C ASN A 37 14.39 -25.76 18.85
N ARG A 38 14.79 -25.13 19.97
CA ARG A 38 14.75 -23.66 20.11
C ARG A 38 15.68 -22.99 19.11
N PHE A 39 16.93 -23.44 19.01
CA PHE A 39 17.88 -22.87 18.06
C PHE A 39 17.46 -23.08 16.61
N LYS A 40 16.88 -24.23 16.26
CA LYS A 40 16.32 -24.45 14.90
C LYS A 40 15.25 -23.42 14.56
N LYS A 41 14.32 -23.14 15.49
CA LYS A 41 13.29 -22.11 15.28
C LYS A 41 13.89 -20.71 15.14
N GLU A 42 14.94 -20.42 15.90
CA GLU A 42 15.62 -19.12 15.85
C GLU A 42 16.37 -18.94 14.52
N VAL A 43 17.07 -19.97 14.04
CA VAL A 43 17.71 -19.99 12.72
C VAL A 43 16.67 -19.78 11.61
N GLU A 44 15.54 -20.50 11.64
CA GLU A 44 14.48 -20.33 10.62
C GLU A 44 13.90 -18.91 10.62
N GLN A 45 13.79 -18.27 11.78
CA GLN A 45 13.34 -16.87 11.87
C GLN A 45 14.38 -15.89 11.34
N LEU A 46 15.66 -16.14 11.59
CA LEU A 46 16.76 -15.30 11.09
C LEU A 46 16.91 -15.43 9.57
N GLU A 47 16.81 -16.64 9.01
CA GLU A 47 16.83 -16.87 7.56
C GLU A 47 15.71 -16.12 6.84
N LYS A 48 14.48 -16.15 7.40
CA LYS A 48 13.36 -15.36 6.85
C LYS A 48 13.65 -13.87 6.88
N LYS A 49 14.16 -13.34 8.00
CA LYS A 49 14.54 -11.92 8.11
C LYS A 49 15.66 -11.54 7.14
N GLN A 50 16.63 -12.42 6.92
CA GLN A 50 17.72 -12.18 5.99
C GLN A 50 17.21 -12.12 4.55
N GLY A 51 16.33 -13.05 4.15
CA GLY A 51 15.69 -13.01 2.83
C GLY A 51 14.87 -11.73 2.60
N ASP A 52 14.09 -11.31 3.60
CA ASP A 52 13.34 -10.04 3.54
C ASP A 52 14.29 -8.83 3.39
N PHE A 53 15.41 -8.82 4.11
CA PHE A 53 16.41 -7.74 4.05
C PHE A 53 17.14 -7.67 2.71
N GLU A 54 17.54 -8.81 2.15
CA GLU A 54 18.18 -8.89 0.83
C GLU A 54 17.24 -8.43 -0.29
N GLN A 55 15.95 -8.76 -0.18
CA GLN A 55 14.93 -8.27 -1.10
C GLN A 55 14.75 -6.75 -0.97
N GLU A 56 14.67 -6.22 0.26
CA GLU A 56 14.56 -4.79 0.51
C GLU A 56 15.77 -4.02 -0.05
N GLN A 57 16.98 -4.57 0.06
CA GLN A 57 18.19 -3.99 -0.53
C GLN A 57 18.15 -3.96 -2.06
N LYS A 58 17.68 -5.04 -2.70
CA LYS A 58 17.51 -5.09 -4.16
C LYS A 58 16.48 -4.06 -4.63
N GLU A 59 15.33 -3.96 -3.96
CA GLU A 59 14.29 -2.97 -4.26
C GLU A 59 14.83 -1.54 -4.12
N LYS A 60 15.58 -1.23 -3.05
CA LYS A 60 16.23 0.08 -2.87
C LYS A 60 17.23 0.39 -3.97
N THR A 61 18.03 -0.58 -4.39
CA THR A 61 19.05 -0.40 -5.43
C THR A 61 18.43 -0.18 -6.81
N GLN A 62 17.39 -0.95 -7.15
CA GLN A 62 16.60 -0.75 -8.38
C GLN A 62 15.93 0.63 -8.41
N LYS A 63 15.37 1.05 -7.27
CA LYS A 63 14.73 2.36 -7.13
C LYS A 63 15.69 3.55 -7.29
N ILE A 64 16.98 3.38 -7.02
CA ILE A 64 18.02 4.41 -7.22
C ILE A 64 18.45 4.48 -8.69
N THR A 65 18.45 3.34 -9.41
CA THR A 65 18.86 3.29 -10.81
C THR A 65 17.78 3.79 -11.76
N ARG A 66 16.49 3.64 -11.40
CA ARG A 66 15.39 4.25 -12.14
C ARG A 66 15.25 5.75 -11.79
N LYS A 67 15.13 6.59 -12.83
CA LYS A 67 14.80 8.01 -12.67
C LYS A 67 13.34 8.14 -12.22
N GLN A 68 13.12 8.41 -10.94
CA GLN A 68 11.78 8.61 -10.39
C GLN A 68 11.13 9.84 -11.02
N GLU A 69 9.91 9.65 -11.51
CA GLU A 69 9.12 10.77 -11.99
C GLU A 69 8.56 11.59 -10.83
N TRP A 70 8.48 12.90 -11.02
CA TRP A 70 8.10 13.84 -9.95
C TRP A 70 6.71 13.58 -9.36
N TYR A 71 5.83 12.93 -10.12
CA TYR A 71 4.45 12.62 -9.76
C TYR A 71 4.31 11.35 -8.92
N GLU A 72 5.33 10.49 -8.86
CA GLU A 72 5.28 9.21 -8.11
C GLU A 72 5.13 9.41 -6.58
N LYS A 73 5.38 10.63 -6.11
CA LYS A 73 5.10 11.05 -4.73
C LYS A 73 3.61 11.33 -4.45
N PHE A 74 2.73 11.25 -5.45
CA PHE A 74 1.29 11.44 -5.32
C PHE A 74 0.54 10.14 -5.62
N ARG A 75 -0.78 10.13 -5.47
CA ARG A 75 -1.60 9.14 -6.16
C ARG A 75 -1.56 9.50 -7.63
N TRP A 76 -1.29 8.55 -8.51
CA TRP A 76 -1.17 8.88 -9.91
C TRP A 76 -1.56 7.69 -10.80
N PHE A 77 -2.07 8.02 -11.97
CA PHE A 77 -2.28 7.08 -13.06
C PHE A 77 -2.25 7.83 -14.39
N ILE A 78 -2.02 7.09 -15.47
CA ILE A 78 -2.26 7.57 -16.83
C ILE A 78 -3.65 7.09 -17.24
N SER A 79 -4.50 8.01 -17.69
CA SER A 79 -5.84 7.70 -18.18
C SER A 79 -5.78 6.77 -19.39
N SER A 80 -6.90 6.14 -19.73
CA SER A 80 -6.98 5.35 -20.96
C SER A 80 -6.78 6.22 -22.22
N GLU A 81 -6.90 7.54 -22.15
CA GLU A 81 -6.63 8.43 -23.29
C GLU A 81 -5.23 9.08 -23.23
N GLY A 82 -4.39 8.67 -22.27
CA GLY A 82 -2.99 9.10 -22.18
C GLY A 82 -2.76 10.39 -21.39
N PHE A 83 -3.74 10.83 -20.59
CA PHE A 83 -3.59 12.00 -19.72
C PHE A 83 -3.03 11.59 -18.35
N LEU A 84 -2.08 12.35 -17.82
CA LEU A 84 -1.58 12.13 -16.47
C LEU A 84 -2.60 12.68 -15.46
N CYS A 85 -3.05 11.82 -14.56
CA CYS A 85 -3.94 12.18 -13.46
C CYS A 85 -3.15 12.06 -12.15
N ILE A 86 -3.10 13.13 -11.35
CA ILE A 86 -2.41 13.16 -10.05
C ILE A 86 -3.38 13.55 -8.94
N GLY A 87 -3.25 12.95 -7.76
CA GLY A 87 -4.10 13.22 -6.61
C GLY A 87 -3.32 13.23 -5.30
N GLY A 88 -3.65 14.14 -4.40
CA GLY A 88 -3.00 14.17 -3.08
C GLY A 88 -3.39 12.96 -2.22
N ARG A 89 -2.47 12.56 -1.34
CA ARG A 89 -2.62 11.45 -0.38
C ARG A 89 -3.13 11.92 0.98
N ASP A 90 -2.84 13.18 1.29
CA ASP A 90 -3.15 13.87 2.54
C ASP A 90 -3.32 15.38 2.27
N ALA A 91 -3.66 16.12 3.32
CA ALA A 91 -3.85 17.57 3.24
C ALA A 91 -2.61 18.33 2.71
N THR A 92 -1.40 17.87 3.06
CA THR A 92 -0.15 18.54 2.65
C THR A 92 0.12 18.33 1.16
N THR A 93 -0.02 17.10 0.69
CA THR A 93 0.15 16.74 -0.72
C THR A 93 -0.96 17.31 -1.59
N ASN A 94 -2.21 17.40 -1.12
CA ASN A 94 -3.27 18.17 -1.79
C ASN A 94 -2.85 19.62 -2.04
N GLU A 95 -2.27 20.29 -1.04
CA GLU A 95 -1.78 21.66 -1.23
C GLU A 95 -0.66 21.74 -2.26
N ILE A 96 0.25 20.77 -2.29
CA ILE A 96 1.34 20.74 -3.26
C ILE A 96 0.80 20.53 -4.67
N VAL A 97 -0.14 19.60 -4.85
CA VAL A 97 -0.77 19.33 -6.16
C VAL A 97 -1.41 20.62 -6.70
N ILE A 98 -2.27 21.26 -5.91
CA ILE A 98 -3.01 22.45 -6.35
C ILE A 98 -2.10 23.68 -6.53
N LYS A 99 -1.11 23.89 -5.66
CA LYS A 99 -0.28 25.12 -5.73
C LYS A 99 0.90 25.03 -6.69
N LYS A 100 1.49 23.84 -6.85
CA LYS A 100 2.75 23.68 -7.58
C LYS A 100 2.61 22.90 -8.89
N HIS A 101 1.55 22.11 -9.03
CA HIS A 101 1.40 21.17 -10.14
C HIS A 101 0.07 21.32 -10.89
N MET A 102 -0.72 22.34 -10.58
CA MET A 102 -1.92 22.72 -11.33
C MET A 102 -1.56 23.83 -12.33
N ASP A 103 -1.78 23.56 -13.61
CA ASP A 103 -1.60 24.53 -14.69
C ASP A 103 -2.96 25.07 -15.16
N LYS A 104 -2.96 26.24 -15.82
CA LYS A 104 -4.17 27.00 -16.18
C LYS A 104 -5.26 26.23 -16.94
N ASN A 105 -4.88 25.24 -17.75
CA ASN A 105 -5.81 24.47 -18.58
C ASN A 105 -6.17 23.11 -17.98
N ASP A 106 -5.68 22.79 -16.78
CA ASP A 106 -5.96 21.50 -16.15
C ASP A 106 -7.42 21.40 -15.69
N LEU A 107 -7.85 20.19 -15.34
CA LEU A 107 -9.14 19.98 -14.67
C LEU A 107 -8.91 19.49 -13.26
N VAL A 108 -9.58 20.11 -12.29
CA VAL A 108 -9.45 19.78 -10.87
C VAL A 108 -10.71 19.07 -10.41
N PHE A 109 -10.56 17.86 -9.87
CA PHE A 109 -11.62 17.01 -9.37
C PHE A 109 -11.62 16.97 -7.85
N HIS A 110 -12.82 16.97 -7.27
CA HIS A 110 -13.05 16.80 -5.83
C HIS A 110 -14.47 16.25 -5.61
N THR A 111 -14.81 15.79 -4.40
CA THR A 111 -16.21 15.45 -4.04
C THR A 111 -16.79 16.47 -3.06
N GLU A 112 -18.10 16.52 -2.86
CA GLU A 112 -18.69 17.42 -1.85
C GLU A 112 -18.29 17.02 -0.42
N ALA A 113 -17.94 15.74 -0.22
CA ALA A 113 -17.63 15.21 1.10
C ALA A 113 -16.25 15.69 1.61
N PRO A 114 -16.15 16.13 2.88
CA PRO A 114 -14.86 16.46 3.48
C PRO A 114 -13.92 15.25 3.52
N GLY A 115 -12.64 15.47 3.21
CA GLY A 115 -11.62 14.40 3.19
C GLY A 115 -11.54 13.67 1.85
N SER A 116 -12.07 14.27 0.78
CA SER A 116 -11.78 13.88 -0.59
C SER A 116 -10.38 14.34 -1.01
N PRO A 117 -9.67 13.59 -1.87
CA PRO A 117 -8.45 14.08 -2.50
C PRO A 117 -8.77 15.17 -3.53
N PHE A 118 -7.82 16.08 -3.75
CA PHE A 118 -7.81 16.92 -4.95
C PHE A 118 -7.07 16.17 -6.04
N PHE A 119 -7.79 15.76 -7.09
CA PHE A 119 -7.20 15.20 -8.30
C PHE A 119 -7.07 16.26 -9.38
N VAL A 120 -6.01 16.21 -10.17
CA VAL A 120 -5.73 17.11 -11.28
C VAL A 120 -5.44 16.27 -12.51
N VAL A 121 -6.20 16.48 -13.58
CA VAL A 121 -5.92 15.94 -14.90
C VAL A 121 -5.01 16.92 -15.62
N LYS A 122 -3.78 16.49 -15.91
CA LYS A 122 -2.77 17.26 -16.63
C LYS A 122 -3.12 17.29 -18.11
N THR A 123 -3.67 18.41 -18.57
CA THR A 123 -4.19 18.53 -19.94
C THR A 123 -3.09 18.84 -20.95
N ASN A 124 -2.04 19.55 -20.52
CA ASN A 124 -0.97 20.04 -21.39
C ASN A 124 -1.51 20.74 -22.66
N GLY A 125 -2.62 21.48 -22.51
CA GLY A 125 -3.27 22.20 -23.61
C GLY A 125 -4.19 21.36 -24.51
N LYS A 126 -4.36 20.07 -24.24
CA LYS A 126 -5.30 19.19 -24.95
C LYS A 126 -6.60 19.05 -24.16
N THR A 127 -7.72 18.82 -24.84
CA THR A 127 -9.01 18.57 -24.17
C THR A 127 -9.15 17.09 -23.80
N PRO A 128 -9.33 16.73 -22.51
CA PRO A 128 -9.64 15.37 -22.12
C PRO A 128 -10.97 14.90 -22.68
N GLY A 129 -11.05 13.65 -23.13
CA GLY A 129 -12.30 13.03 -23.53
C GLY A 129 -13.13 12.57 -22.32
N GLU A 130 -14.33 12.09 -22.60
CA GLU A 130 -15.27 11.63 -21.56
C GLU A 130 -14.69 10.49 -20.73
N LYS A 131 -13.87 9.61 -21.32
CA LYS A 131 -13.23 8.51 -20.59
C LYS A 131 -12.26 9.01 -19.54
N THR A 132 -11.40 9.97 -19.88
CA THR A 132 -10.47 10.56 -18.90
C THR A 132 -11.23 11.27 -17.77
N ILE A 133 -12.30 11.99 -18.11
CA ILE A 133 -13.14 12.68 -17.12
C ILE A 133 -13.79 11.66 -16.17
N GLN A 134 -14.34 10.57 -16.72
CA GLN A 134 -14.95 9.50 -15.93
C GLN A 134 -13.93 8.79 -15.04
N GLU A 135 -12.74 8.47 -15.57
CA GLU A 135 -11.67 7.82 -14.82
C GLU A 135 -11.15 8.73 -13.69
N ALA A 136 -10.98 10.03 -13.94
CA ALA A 136 -10.60 10.98 -12.90
C ALA A 136 -11.67 11.11 -11.82
N ALA A 137 -12.96 11.10 -12.18
CA ALA A 137 -14.07 11.09 -11.23
C ALA A 137 -14.06 9.81 -10.37
N ASP A 138 -13.98 8.64 -11.00
CA ASP A 138 -13.91 7.33 -10.33
C ASP A 138 -12.72 7.27 -9.36
N ALA A 139 -11.53 7.75 -9.77
CA ALA A 139 -10.35 7.81 -8.91
C ALA A 139 -10.56 8.73 -7.70
N THR A 140 -11.11 9.93 -7.93
CA THR A 140 -11.40 10.92 -6.89
C THR A 140 -12.34 10.34 -5.83
N ILE A 141 -13.39 9.67 -6.28
CA ILE A 141 -14.37 8.99 -5.43
C ILE A 141 -13.72 7.84 -4.66
N THR A 142 -12.99 6.97 -5.36
CA THR A 142 -12.33 5.78 -4.79
C THR A 142 -11.34 6.13 -3.70
N PHE A 143 -10.61 7.24 -3.82
CA PHE A 143 -9.64 7.66 -2.80
C PHE A 143 -10.24 8.58 -1.73
N SER A 144 -11.53 8.90 -1.82
CA SER A 144 -12.25 9.68 -0.81
C SER A 144 -12.73 8.80 0.36
N LYS A 145 -13.49 9.41 1.29
CA LYS A 145 -14.17 8.68 2.36
C LYS A 145 -15.18 7.65 1.85
N ALA A 146 -15.64 7.74 0.60
CA ALA A 146 -16.57 6.77 0.01
C ALA A 146 -16.02 5.34 0.13
N TRP A 147 -14.70 5.14 -0.02
CA TRP A 147 -14.05 3.84 0.19
C TRP A 147 -14.22 3.31 1.61
N LYS A 148 -14.07 4.16 2.63
CA LYS A 148 -14.24 3.73 4.03
C LYS A 148 -15.69 3.40 4.34
N LEU A 149 -16.62 4.12 3.73
CA LEU A 149 -18.06 3.95 3.92
C LEU A 149 -18.65 2.80 3.11
N GLY A 150 -17.90 2.26 2.13
CA GLY A 150 -18.36 1.16 1.29
C GLY A 150 -19.46 1.53 0.31
N LEU A 151 -19.47 2.79 -0.14
CA LEU A 151 -20.42 3.25 -1.13
C LEU A 151 -20.07 2.65 -2.49
N GLY A 152 -21.03 2.12 -3.24
CA GLY A 152 -20.76 1.61 -4.59
C GLY A 152 -20.55 2.73 -5.61
N THR A 153 -21.34 3.80 -5.49
CA THR A 153 -21.39 4.92 -6.43
C THR A 153 -21.62 6.23 -5.67
N THR A 154 -21.07 7.32 -6.19
CA THR A 154 -21.35 8.69 -5.73
C THR A 154 -20.96 9.66 -6.86
N GLU A 155 -20.86 10.94 -6.57
CA GLU A 155 -20.55 11.97 -7.55
C GLU A 155 -19.26 12.68 -7.17
N ALA A 156 -18.43 12.92 -8.18
CA ALA A 156 -17.39 13.93 -8.12
C ALA A 156 -17.86 15.15 -8.90
N TYR A 157 -17.20 16.28 -8.69
CA TYR A 157 -17.28 17.38 -9.63
C TYR A 157 -15.89 17.76 -10.10
N TYR A 158 -15.83 18.40 -11.25
CA TYR A 158 -14.62 19.08 -11.69
C TYR A 158 -14.85 20.56 -11.96
N VAL A 159 -13.75 21.31 -11.84
CA VAL A 159 -13.67 22.75 -12.09
C VAL A 159 -12.35 23.10 -12.76
N THR A 160 -12.29 24.31 -13.30
CA THR A 160 -11.05 24.89 -13.83
C THR A 160 -10.20 25.51 -12.71
N PRO A 161 -8.87 25.64 -12.90
CA PRO A 161 -7.95 26.23 -11.93
C PRO A 161 -8.35 27.61 -11.41
N ASP A 162 -8.92 28.46 -12.27
CA ASP A 162 -9.35 29.82 -11.90
C ASP A 162 -10.49 29.83 -10.85
N GLN A 163 -11.16 28.69 -10.68
CA GLN A 163 -12.22 28.50 -9.69
C GLN A 163 -11.71 28.06 -8.32
N VAL A 164 -10.43 27.69 -8.21
CA VAL A 164 -9.84 27.13 -6.99
C VAL A 164 -9.10 28.23 -6.23
N SER A 165 -9.58 28.56 -5.03
CA SER A 165 -9.02 29.62 -4.18
C SER A 165 -8.64 29.12 -2.80
N LYS A 166 -7.53 29.63 -2.24
CA LYS A 166 -7.18 29.38 -0.82
C LYS A 166 -7.79 30.41 0.14
N GLN A 167 -8.37 31.49 -0.38
CA GLN A 167 -9.03 32.51 0.45
C GLN A 167 -10.41 32.00 0.88
N ALA A 168 -10.62 31.88 2.19
CA ALA A 168 -11.93 31.68 2.79
C ALA A 168 -12.84 32.90 2.56
N GLN A 169 -14.14 32.73 2.77
CA GLN A 169 -15.06 33.87 2.91
C GLN A 169 -14.69 34.64 4.19
N SER A 170 -14.91 35.95 4.18
CA SER A 170 -14.50 36.85 5.26
C SER A 170 -15.03 36.35 6.62
N GLY A 171 -14.13 35.99 7.53
CA GLY A 171 -14.46 35.52 8.88
C GLY A 171 -14.35 34.01 9.12
N GLU A 172 -14.17 33.19 8.07
CA GLU A 172 -14.04 31.73 8.22
C GLU A 172 -12.59 31.24 8.17
N TYR A 173 -12.26 30.23 8.97
CA TYR A 173 -10.96 29.57 8.96
C TYR A 173 -10.93 28.44 7.91
N MET A 174 -10.00 28.52 6.95
CA MET A 174 -9.78 27.44 5.99
C MET A 174 -8.80 26.40 6.57
N PRO A 175 -9.22 25.13 6.74
CA PRO A 175 -8.32 24.09 7.22
C PRO A 175 -7.19 23.81 6.21
N LYS A 176 -6.07 23.28 6.70
CA LYS A 176 -4.94 22.85 5.87
C LYS A 176 -5.40 21.84 4.82
N GLY A 177 -5.02 22.04 3.56
CA GLY A 177 -5.46 21.22 2.43
C GLY A 177 -6.88 21.49 1.92
N GLY A 178 -7.61 22.45 2.51
CA GLY A 178 -8.89 22.93 2.02
C GLY A 178 -8.73 24.04 0.98
N PHE A 179 -9.60 24.02 -0.03
CA PHE A 179 -9.71 25.05 -1.05
C PHE A 179 -11.17 25.41 -1.25
N MET A 180 -11.44 26.69 -1.44
CA MET A 180 -12.74 27.21 -1.80
C MET A 180 -12.92 27.11 -3.32
N ILE A 181 -14.00 26.47 -3.74
CA ILE A 181 -14.39 26.35 -5.14
C ILE A 181 -15.46 27.38 -5.46
N ARG A 182 -15.16 28.28 -6.40
CA ARG A 182 -16.06 29.37 -6.83
C ARG A 182 -16.69 29.08 -8.20
N GLY A 183 -17.87 29.63 -8.44
CA GLY A 183 -18.57 29.48 -9.71
C GLY A 183 -19.21 28.11 -9.92
N LYS A 184 -19.51 27.77 -11.18
CA LYS A 184 -20.25 26.56 -11.56
C LYS A 184 -19.38 25.30 -11.44
N ARG A 185 -19.91 24.26 -10.81
CA ARG A 185 -19.33 22.93 -10.76
C ARG A 185 -19.95 22.05 -11.83
N THR A 186 -19.15 21.19 -12.46
CA THR A 186 -19.67 20.16 -13.37
C THR A 186 -19.60 18.82 -12.67
N TYR A 187 -20.75 18.21 -12.39
CA TYR A 187 -20.85 16.94 -11.69
C TYR A 187 -20.72 15.78 -12.67
N VAL A 188 -20.02 14.74 -12.21
CA VAL A 188 -19.78 13.50 -12.94
C VAL A 188 -20.11 12.35 -12.00
N PRO A 189 -21.12 11.52 -12.32
CA PRO A 189 -21.39 10.32 -11.55
C PRO A 189 -20.20 9.37 -11.70
N GLY A 190 -19.81 8.70 -10.63
CA GLY A 190 -18.72 7.74 -10.68
C GLY A 190 -18.90 6.59 -9.72
N LYS A 191 -18.04 5.59 -9.88
CA LYS A 191 -18.07 4.34 -9.14
C LYS A 191 -16.78 4.14 -8.38
N ILE A 192 -16.85 3.41 -7.27
CA ILE A 192 -15.65 2.93 -6.61
C ILE A 192 -15.06 1.79 -7.45
N ASN A 193 -13.92 2.04 -8.06
CA ASN A 193 -13.10 1.02 -8.70
C ASN A 193 -11.62 1.32 -8.46
N LEU A 194 -10.85 0.28 -8.23
CA LEU A 194 -9.41 0.43 -8.03
C LEU A 194 -8.70 -0.77 -8.59
N ALA A 195 -7.67 -0.51 -9.37
CA ALA A 195 -6.65 -1.49 -9.69
C ALA A 195 -5.27 -0.90 -9.37
N ILE A 196 -4.34 -1.78 -9.01
CA ILE A 196 -2.92 -1.47 -8.96
C ILE A 196 -2.25 -2.30 -10.04
N GLY A 197 -1.45 -1.65 -10.88
CA GLY A 197 -0.70 -2.30 -11.94
C GLY A 197 0.79 -1.99 -11.90
N ASN A 198 1.57 -2.86 -12.53
CA ASN A 198 2.99 -2.63 -12.77
C ASN A 198 3.15 -1.75 -14.01
N TYR A 199 3.58 -0.50 -13.80
CA TYR A 199 3.97 0.45 -14.83
C TYR A 199 5.48 0.69 -14.72
N ASP A 200 6.25 0.08 -15.61
CA ASP A 200 7.71 0.22 -15.67
C ASP A 200 8.39 -0.02 -14.31
N GLU A 201 7.99 -1.07 -13.59
CA GLU A 201 8.46 -1.42 -12.24
C GLU A 201 8.01 -0.48 -11.10
N THR A 202 7.07 0.43 -11.34
CA THR A 202 6.39 1.21 -10.29
C THR A 202 4.90 0.89 -10.22
N ALA A 203 4.37 0.96 -8.99
CA ALA A 203 2.94 0.84 -8.73
C ALA A 203 2.19 2.05 -9.29
N MET A 204 1.33 1.81 -10.27
CA MET A 204 0.34 2.78 -10.75
C MET A 204 -1.04 2.40 -10.20
N ALA A 205 -1.80 3.39 -9.71
CA ALA A 205 -3.04 3.14 -8.97
C ALA A 205 -4.18 4.04 -9.46
N GLY A 206 -5.25 3.44 -9.94
CA GLY A 206 -6.35 4.17 -10.54
C GLY A 206 -7.49 3.26 -10.98
N PRO A 207 -8.40 3.79 -11.80
CA PRO A 207 -9.54 3.04 -12.33
C PRO A 207 -9.09 1.84 -13.15
N GLU A 208 -9.89 0.77 -13.10
CA GLU A 208 -9.54 -0.52 -13.72
C GLU A 208 -9.24 -0.41 -15.22
N GLU A 209 -9.99 0.41 -15.95
CA GLU A 209 -9.79 0.61 -17.40
C GLU A 209 -8.46 1.29 -17.72
N ALA A 210 -8.12 2.34 -16.98
CA ALA A 210 -6.86 3.05 -17.10
C ALA A 210 -5.66 2.13 -16.82
N ILE A 211 -5.75 1.33 -15.75
CA ILE A 211 -4.69 0.38 -15.37
C ILE A 211 -4.55 -0.73 -16.41
N LYS A 212 -5.65 -1.34 -16.86
CA LYS A 212 -5.64 -2.39 -17.89
C LYS A 212 -4.97 -1.94 -19.18
N LYS A 213 -5.15 -0.68 -19.57
CA LYS A 213 -4.58 -0.16 -20.82
C LYS A 213 -3.08 0.08 -20.73
N ASN A 214 -2.60 0.53 -19.56
CA ASN A 214 -1.24 1.06 -19.40
C ASN A 214 -0.27 0.11 -18.70
N CYS A 215 -0.74 -0.94 -18.00
CA CYS A 215 0.08 -1.87 -17.24
C CYS A 215 0.17 -3.27 -17.86
N THR A 216 1.32 -3.93 -17.69
CA THR A 216 1.55 -5.31 -18.17
C THR A 216 0.90 -6.36 -17.28
N GLY A 217 0.63 -6.03 -16.02
CA GLY A 217 -0.10 -6.86 -15.06
C GLY A 217 -0.77 -5.97 -14.02
N PHE A 218 -1.93 -6.41 -13.53
CA PHE A 218 -2.72 -5.64 -12.58
C PHE A 218 -3.50 -6.52 -11.62
N ILE A 219 -3.85 -5.97 -10.47
CA ILE A 219 -4.70 -6.57 -9.45
C ILE A 219 -5.80 -5.59 -9.12
N VAL A 220 -7.05 -6.07 -9.18
CA VAL A 220 -8.21 -5.29 -8.76
C VAL A 220 -8.28 -5.30 -7.23
N VAL A 221 -8.40 -4.12 -6.65
CA VAL A 221 -8.52 -3.93 -5.21
C VAL A 221 -9.96 -3.56 -4.89
N LYS A 222 -10.57 -4.28 -3.94
CA LYS A 222 -11.93 -4.03 -3.48
C LYS A 222 -11.92 -3.61 -2.03
N GLN A 223 -12.99 -2.93 -1.60
CA GLN A 223 -13.22 -2.71 -0.19
C GLN A 223 -13.48 -4.08 0.48
N GLY A 224 -12.83 -4.33 1.60
CA GLY A 224 -12.95 -5.60 2.32
C GLY A 224 -12.49 -5.45 3.77
N LYS A 225 -12.19 -6.56 4.43
CA LYS A 225 -11.78 -6.58 5.86
C LYS A 225 -10.26 -6.64 6.08
N GLY A 226 -9.47 -6.75 5.02
CA GLY A 226 -8.02 -6.89 5.09
C GLY A 226 -7.32 -5.57 5.46
N LYS A 227 -6.17 -5.69 6.14
CA LYS A 227 -5.29 -4.56 6.43
C LYS A 227 -4.56 -4.13 5.15
N PRO A 228 -4.38 -2.82 4.89
CA PRO A 228 -3.62 -2.33 3.74
C PRO A 228 -2.21 -2.90 3.63
N SER A 229 -1.52 -3.11 4.75
CA SER A 229 -0.18 -3.71 4.78
C SER A 229 -0.16 -5.12 4.19
N ASP A 230 -1.18 -5.91 4.49
CA ASP A 230 -1.25 -7.32 4.07
C ASP A 230 -1.65 -7.41 2.59
N CYS A 231 -2.57 -6.56 2.15
CA CYS A 231 -2.90 -6.41 0.73
C CYS A 231 -1.70 -5.89 -0.07
N ALA A 232 -0.97 -4.88 0.43
CA ALA A 232 0.22 -4.37 -0.23
C ALA A 232 1.28 -5.46 -0.43
N LYS A 233 1.54 -6.30 0.58
CA LYS A 233 2.47 -7.44 0.47
C LYS A 233 2.03 -8.45 -0.61
N LYS A 234 0.74 -8.76 -0.67
CA LYS A 234 0.19 -9.67 -1.70
C LYS A 234 0.36 -9.09 -3.11
N ILE A 235 -0.02 -7.83 -3.29
CA ILE A 235 0.07 -7.12 -4.58
C ILE A 235 1.53 -6.99 -5.02
N ALA A 236 2.40 -6.51 -4.14
CA ALA A 236 3.83 -6.32 -4.38
C ALA A 236 4.50 -7.63 -4.82
N LYS A 237 4.19 -8.74 -4.14
CA LYS A 237 4.72 -10.06 -4.49
C LYS A 237 4.26 -10.55 -5.86
N GLN A 238 2.99 -10.37 -6.19
CA GLN A 238 2.42 -10.85 -7.45
C GLN A 238 2.86 -9.99 -8.64
N LEU A 239 2.91 -8.67 -8.46
CA LEU A 239 3.28 -7.71 -9.51
C LEU A 239 4.79 -7.41 -9.56
N LYS A 240 5.58 -7.98 -8.65
CA LYS A 240 7.02 -7.72 -8.48
C LYS A 240 7.31 -6.23 -8.34
N LEU A 241 6.54 -5.56 -7.48
CA LEU A 241 6.64 -4.13 -7.20
C LEU A 241 7.21 -3.89 -5.81
N PRO A 242 7.86 -2.74 -5.56
CA PRO A 242 8.25 -2.35 -4.22
C PRO A 242 7.05 -2.29 -3.27
N ILE A 243 7.20 -2.87 -2.07
CA ILE A 243 6.11 -2.95 -1.08
C ILE A 243 5.67 -1.54 -0.66
N ASP A 244 6.61 -0.63 -0.45
CA ASP A 244 6.33 0.74 0.00
C ASP A 244 5.51 1.54 -1.02
N ASP A 245 5.81 1.40 -2.32
CA ASP A 245 5.10 2.12 -3.38
C ASP A 245 3.70 1.55 -3.58
N THR A 246 3.58 0.23 -3.47
CA THR A 246 2.29 -0.47 -3.48
C THR A 246 1.42 -0.05 -2.28
N LEU A 247 2.00 0.07 -1.08
CA LEU A 247 1.27 0.50 0.11
C LEU A 247 0.80 1.96 -0.02
N ARG A 248 1.64 2.85 -0.55
CA ARG A 248 1.31 4.27 -0.78
C ARG A 248 0.19 4.46 -1.81
N SER A 249 0.05 3.49 -2.72
CA SER A 249 -0.95 3.46 -3.77
C SER A 249 -2.35 3.09 -3.28
N LEU A 250 -2.46 2.42 -2.13
CA LEU A 250 -3.74 1.97 -1.58
C LEU A 250 -4.57 3.13 -0.96
N PRO A 251 -5.91 3.04 -0.96
CA PRO A 251 -6.79 4.00 -0.33
C PRO A 251 -6.71 3.90 1.19
N ALA A 252 -7.14 4.95 1.87
CA ALA A 252 -7.24 4.91 3.32
C ALA A 252 -8.46 4.07 3.73
N GLY A 253 -8.26 2.93 4.39
CA GLY A 253 -9.33 2.03 4.81
C GLY A 253 -8.89 0.58 4.74
N THR A 254 -9.78 -0.36 5.01
CA THR A 254 -9.52 -1.78 4.78
C THR A 254 -9.76 -2.13 3.31
N CYS A 255 -9.06 -3.13 2.82
CA CYS A 255 -9.12 -3.55 1.43
C CYS A 255 -8.97 -5.08 1.32
N GLU A 256 -9.28 -5.59 0.14
CA GLU A 256 -9.15 -6.99 -0.22
C GLU A 256 -8.69 -7.11 -1.68
N VAL A 257 -7.90 -8.14 -1.94
CA VAL A 257 -7.31 -8.51 -3.23
C VAL A 257 -7.39 -10.00 -3.44
#